data_AF-A0AAC9RJZ8-F1
#
_entry.id   AF-A0AAC9RJZ8-F1
#
_cell.length_a   1.000
_cell.length_b   1.000
_cell.length_c   1.000
_cell.angle_alpha   90.00
_cell.angle_beta   90.00
_cell.angle_gamma   90.00
#
_symmetry.space_group_name_H-M   'P 1'
#
loop_
_entity.id
_entity.type
_entity.pdbx_description
1 polymer ?
#
loop_
_entity_poly.entity_id
_entity_poly.type
_entity_poly.pdbx_seq_one_letter_code
_entity_poly.pdbx_strand_id
1 'polypeptide(L)'
;MAKEVFNRYENKFLVHYATYQKLQDQLLCYMEVDEFNKSQEFYTICNIYYDTKDDYLIRNSLAKPKYKEKLRLRAYGIPREDEEVYLEVKKKVYGLVNKRRTKLKLKEAYAFAATGIKPEVKPYMNPQVLKELEYVFKIYGLEPRLYLAYDRKAFFSKEDKDLRITFDTNIRTRRYDLKLEAGDYGENLLEADQWLMEIKAEKSIPVWLSKILSENKVYKTSFSKYGAEYQKMLFNHQQGKGEIKLCLNQYLTQLQFIPRYL
;
A
#
# COMPACT_ATOMS: atom_id res chain seq x y z
N MET A 1 9.12 14.01 11.98
CA MET A 1 8.19 13.03 12.60
C MET A 1 7.12 12.62 11.60
N ALA A 2 6.72 11.36 11.60
CA ALA A 2 5.88 10.82 10.53
C ALA A 2 4.39 11.01 10.88
N LYS A 3 3.65 11.85 10.14
CA LYS A 3 2.24 12.25 10.44
C LYS A 3 1.35 11.06 10.85
N GLU A 4 0.61 11.21 11.96
CA GLU A 4 -0.27 10.18 12.52
C GLU A 4 -1.67 10.17 11.88
N VAL A 5 -2.22 11.35 11.59
CA VAL A 5 -3.54 11.54 10.97
C VAL A 5 -3.42 12.52 9.81
N PHE A 6 -4.00 12.20 8.65
CA PHE A 6 -4.07 13.12 7.50
C PHE A 6 -5.15 12.69 6.48
N ASN A 7 -5.60 13.67 5.68
CA ASN A 7 -6.48 13.49 4.53
C ASN A 7 -5.73 13.83 3.24
N ARG A 8 -5.92 13.05 2.18
CA ARG A 8 -5.31 13.36 0.87
C ARG A 8 -5.97 12.62 -0.29
N TYR A 9 -5.68 13.10 -1.49
CA TYR A 9 -5.89 12.38 -2.74
C TYR A 9 -4.63 11.59 -3.13
N GLU A 10 -4.85 10.43 -3.75
CA GLU A 10 -3.76 9.56 -4.21
C GLU A 10 -4.04 9.12 -5.65
N ASN A 11 -3.17 9.51 -6.56
CA ASN A 11 -3.15 9.04 -7.94
C ASN A 11 -2.05 8.00 -8.10
N LYS A 12 -2.31 6.94 -8.87
CA LYS A 12 -1.34 5.87 -9.12
C LYS A 12 -1.10 5.69 -10.60
N PHE A 13 0.10 5.28 -10.94
CA PHE A 13 0.59 5.12 -12.30
C PHE A 13 1.47 3.87 -12.32
N LEU A 14 1.32 3.04 -13.35
CA LEU A 14 2.28 1.99 -13.65
C LEU A 14 3.24 2.58 -14.70
N VAL A 15 4.52 2.52 -14.43
CA VAL A 15 5.58 3.05 -15.30
C VAL A 15 6.66 2.00 -15.48
N HIS A 16 7.36 2.05 -16.62
CA HIS A 16 8.53 1.23 -16.83
C HIS A 16 9.78 1.89 -16.24
N TYR A 17 10.81 1.09 -15.98
CA TYR A 17 12.10 1.57 -15.44
C TYR A 17 12.68 2.76 -16.23
N ALA A 18 12.67 2.69 -17.56
CA ALA A 18 13.16 3.79 -18.41
C ALA A 18 12.38 5.10 -18.21
N THR A 19 11.06 5.01 -17.99
CA THR A 19 10.23 6.18 -17.68
C THR A 19 10.51 6.70 -16.26
N TYR A 20 10.71 5.80 -15.30
CA TYR A 20 11.12 6.18 -13.94
C TYR A 20 12.42 6.99 -13.94
N GLN A 21 13.44 6.57 -14.69
CA GLN A 21 14.71 7.30 -14.76
C GLN A 21 14.51 8.74 -15.26
N LYS A 22 13.78 8.91 -16.37
CA LYS A 22 13.46 10.24 -16.92
C LYS A 22 12.69 11.10 -15.93
N LEU A 23 11.67 10.54 -15.30
CA LEU A 23 10.86 11.24 -14.31
C LEU A 23 11.72 11.67 -13.11
N GLN A 24 12.58 10.80 -12.60
CA GLN A 24 13.43 11.12 -11.47
C GLN A 24 14.25 12.39 -11.73
N ASP A 25 14.94 12.46 -12.87
CA ASP A 25 15.82 13.58 -13.18
C ASP A 25 15.04 14.89 -13.29
N GLN A 26 13.86 14.86 -13.91
CA GLN A 26 12.98 16.03 -14.03
C GLN A 26 12.38 16.45 -12.68
N LEU A 27 12.07 15.49 -11.79
CA LEU A 27 11.46 15.76 -10.49
C LEU A 27 12.45 16.44 -9.52
N LEU A 28 13.76 16.18 -9.63
CA LEU A 28 14.78 16.77 -8.75
C LEU A 28 14.87 18.30 -8.84
N CYS A 29 14.41 18.90 -9.94
CA CYS A 29 14.27 20.35 -10.06
C CYS A 29 13.29 20.91 -9.02
N TYR A 30 12.18 20.20 -8.76
CA TYR A 30 11.06 20.67 -7.94
C TYR A 30 10.96 19.98 -6.57
N MET A 31 11.65 18.86 -6.40
CA MET A 31 11.48 17.98 -5.24
C MET A 31 12.82 17.60 -4.63
N GLU A 32 12.77 17.22 -3.36
CA GLU A 32 13.88 16.68 -2.59
C GLU A 32 13.61 15.23 -2.21
N VAL A 33 14.67 14.44 -2.10
CA VAL A 33 14.58 13.04 -1.66
C VAL A 33 14.17 12.96 -0.19
N ASP A 34 13.37 11.95 0.14
CA ASP A 34 12.99 11.59 1.51
C ASP A 34 14.24 11.31 2.36
N GLU A 35 14.20 11.64 3.66
CA GLU A 35 15.31 11.44 4.59
C GLU A 35 15.86 9.99 4.55
N PHE A 36 14.98 8.99 4.44
CA PHE A 36 15.40 7.58 4.34
C PHE A 36 16.09 7.25 3.02
N ASN A 37 15.91 8.07 1.98
CA ASN A 37 16.56 7.92 0.69
C ASN A 37 17.88 8.71 0.58
N LYS A 38 18.30 9.44 1.63
CA LYS A 38 19.60 10.14 1.66
C LYS A 38 20.75 9.20 1.99
N SER A 39 20.52 8.21 2.86
CA SER A 39 21.52 7.22 3.26
C SER A 39 21.65 6.04 2.28
N GLN A 40 20.60 5.76 1.52
CA GLN A 40 20.54 4.66 0.55
C GLN A 40 19.54 5.00 -0.54
N GLU A 41 19.72 4.47 -1.76
CA GLU A 41 18.84 4.85 -2.86
C GLU A 41 17.39 4.40 -2.65
N PHE A 42 17.19 3.21 -2.09
CA PHE A 42 15.87 2.63 -1.79
C PHE A 42 15.82 2.13 -0.35
N TYR A 43 14.64 2.19 0.26
CA TYR A 43 14.39 1.53 1.54
C TYR A 43 13.20 0.58 1.45
N THR A 44 13.31 -0.55 2.13
CA THR A 44 12.27 -1.58 2.14
C THR A 44 11.14 -1.21 3.10
N ILE A 45 9.90 -1.45 2.68
CA ILE A 45 8.73 -1.35 3.57
C ILE A 45 8.05 -2.71 3.62
N CYS A 46 8.04 -3.30 4.80
CA CYS A 46 7.36 -4.56 5.08
C CYS A 46 5.95 -4.27 5.61
N ASN A 47 4.94 -5.00 5.14
CA ASN A 47 3.56 -4.84 5.59
C ASN A 47 2.92 -6.20 5.80
N ILE A 48 2.10 -6.34 6.85
CA ILE A 48 1.10 -7.39 6.98
C ILE A 48 -0.27 -6.76 6.78
N TYR A 49 -1.03 -7.25 5.81
CA TYR A 49 -2.44 -6.92 5.64
C TYR A 49 -3.29 -7.89 6.43
N TYR A 50 -4.23 -7.32 7.17
CA TYR A 50 -5.23 -8.07 7.92
C TYR A 50 -6.54 -8.05 7.16
N ASP A 51 -7.20 -9.20 7.11
CA ASP A 51 -8.51 -9.39 6.47
C ASP A 51 -9.29 -10.44 7.24
N THR A 52 -10.55 -10.63 6.86
CA THR A 52 -11.34 -11.75 7.37
C THR A 52 -10.88 -13.06 6.72
N LYS A 53 -11.24 -14.19 7.34
CA LYS A 53 -10.94 -15.53 6.82
C LYS A 53 -11.43 -15.76 5.38
N ASP A 54 -12.53 -15.11 5.01
CA ASP A 54 -13.16 -15.15 3.68
C ASP A 54 -12.78 -13.95 2.78
N ASP A 55 -11.69 -13.24 3.11
CA ASP A 55 -11.12 -12.14 2.34
C ASP A 55 -12.14 -11.00 2.04
N TYR A 56 -13.04 -10.73 2.99
CA TYR A 56 -14.16 -9.78 2.82
C TYR A 56 -13.68 -8.36 2.50
N LEU A 57 -12.69 -7.81 3.22
CA LEU A 57 -12.26 -6.43 3.04
C LEU A 57 -11.63 -6.23 1.67
N ILE A 58 -10.83 -7.20 1.18
CA ILE A 58 -10.24 -7.09 -0.16
C ILE A 58 -11.28 -7.27 -1.27
N ARG A 59 -12.21 -8.24 -1.14
CA ARG A 59 -13.33 -8.41 -2.08
C ARG A 59 -14.19 -7.14 -2.14
N ASN A 60 -14.58 -6.61 -1.00
CA ASN A 60 -15.32 -5.34 -0.90
C ASN A 60 -14.50 -4.19 -1.50
N SER A 61 -13.20 -4.09 -1.22
CA SER A 61 -12.33 -3.05 -1.80
C SER A 61 -12.30 -3.10 -3.34
N LEU A 62 -12.29 -4.30 -3.93
CA LEU A 62 -12.27 -4.53 -5.37
C LEU A 62 -13.62 -4.20 -6.03
N ALA A 63 -14.74 -4.33 -5.31
CA ALA A 63 -16.06 -3.86 -5.75
C ALA A 63 -16.19 -2.32 -5.82
N LYS A 64 -15.14 -1.58 -5.44
CA LYS A 64 -15.06 -0.10 -5.47
C LYS A 64 -16.26 0.62 -4.81
N PRO A 65 -16.67 0.25 -3.59
CA PRO A 65 -17.71 0.95 -2.85
C PRO A 65 -17.29 2.38 -2.51
N LYS A 66 -18.29 3.22 -2.20
CA LYS A 66 -18.09 4.60 -1.73
C LYS A 66 -17.23 4.67 -0.47
N TYR A 67 -17.42 3.70 0.44
CA TYR A 67 -16.67 3.53 1.68
C TYR A 67 -15.92 2.21 1.67
N LYS A 68 -14.64 2.24 2.03
CA LYS A 68 -13.86 1.04 2.32
C LYS A 68 -12.74 1.33 3.30
N GLU A 69 -12.32 0.30 4.00
CA GLU A 69 -11.21 0.36 4.93
C GLU A 69 -10.25 -0.81 4.75
N LYS A 70 -9.02 -0.61 5.22
CA LYS A 70 -7.95 -1.61 5.23
C LYS A 70 -7.15 -1.45 6.50
N LEU A 71 -6.84 -2.58 7.13
CA LEU A 71 -5.93 -2.64 8.26
C LEU A 71 -4.58 -3.23 7.81
N ARG A 72 -3.48 -2.63 8.30
CA ARG A 72 -2.15 -3.19 8.07
C ARG A 72 -1.20 -2.88 9.22
N LEU A 73 -0.31 -3.83 9.51
CA LEU A 73 0.91 -3.58 10.27
C LEU A 73 2.03 -3.24 9.30
N ARG A 74 2.85 -2.24 9.62
CA ARG A 74 3.93 -1.74 8.75
C ARG A 74 5.22 -1.57 9.54
N ALA A 75 6.32 -2.05 8.95
CA ALA A 75 7.69 -1.76 9.38
C ALA A 75 8.47 -1.08 8.25
N TYR A 76 9.55 -0.40 8.63
CA TYR A 76 10.56 0.13 7.73
C TYR A 76 11.79 -0.75 7.87
N GLY A 77 12.17 -1.49 6.82
CA GLY A 77 13.12 -2.59 6.93
C GLY A 77 12.52 -3.85 7.56
N ILE A 78 13.40 -4.83 7.84
CA ILE A 78 13.07 -6.06 8.55
C ILE A 78 13.22 -5.75 10.06
N PRO A 79 12.11 -5.67 10.81
CA PRO A 79 12.17 -5.24 12.21
C PRO A 79 12.71 -6.34 13.12
N ARG A 80 13.42 -5.95 14.17
CA ARG A 80 13.67 -6.82 15.34
C ARG A 80 12.45 -6.85 16.26
N GLU A 81 12.40 -7.82 17.19
CA GLU A 81 11.20 -8.03 18.04
C GLU A 81 10.82 -6.82 18.92
N ASP A 82 11.79 -5.99 19.32
CA ASP A 82 11.57 -4.79 20.15
C ASP A 82 11.63 -3.48 19.34
N GLU A 83 11.56 -3.59 18.01
CA GLU A 83 11.56 -2.44 17.12
C GLU A 83 10.18 -1.82 16.97
N GLU A 84 10.14 -0.52 16.70
CA GLU A 84 8.90 0.21 16.50
C GLU A 84 8.28 -0.09 15.13
N VAL A 85 7.02 -0.49 15.15
CA VAL A 85 6.19 -0.72 13.98
C VAL A 85 4.91 0.12 14.06
N TYR A 86 4.23 0.28 12.93
CA TYR A 86 3.01 1.06 12.82
C TYR A 86 1.83 0.18 12.49
N LEU A 87 0.85 0.10 13.40
CA LEU A 87 -0.45 -0.45 13.10
C LEU A 87 -1.33 0.66 12.52
N GLU A 88 -1.75 0.50 11.28
CA GLU A 88 -2.39 1.55 10.48
C GLU A 88 -3.77 1.12 9.98
N VAL A 89 -4.78 1.97 10.20
CA VAL A 89 -6.08 1.89 9.55
C VAL A 89 -6.16 2.94 8.44
N LYS A 90 -6.58 2.50 7.25
CA LYS A 90 -6.77 3.36 6.09
C LYS A 90 -8.23 3.29 5.65
N LYS A 91 -8.95 4.41 5.75
CA LYS A 91 -10.33 4.56 5.26
C LYS A 91 -10.34 5.38 3.98
N LYS A 92 -11.22 5.04 3.05
CA LYS A 92 -11.44 5.79 1.82
C LYS A 92 -12.93 6.05 1.65
N VAL A 93 -13.31 7.31 1.54
CA VAL A 93 -14.70 7.77 1.38
C VAL A 93 -14.77 8.72 0.19
N TYR A 94 -15.58 8.41 -0.82
CA TYR A 94 -15.75 9.23 -2.03
C TYR A 94 -14.44 9.70 -2.69
N GLY A 95 -13.40 8.86 -2.66
CA GLY A 95 -12.09 9.20 -3.23
C GLY A 95 -11.08 9.78 -2.23
N LEU A 96 -11.55 10.41 -1.14
CA LEU A 96 -10.71 10.96 -0.08
C LEU A 96 -10.17 9.84 0.81
N VAL A 97 -8.85 9.82 1.00
CA VAL A 97 -8.19 8.85 1.88
C VAL A 97 -7.93 9.51 3.23
N ASN A 98 -8.38 8.86 4.29
CA ASN A 98 -7.93 9.14 5.64
C ASN A 98 -7.07 7.97 6.15
N LYS A 99 -5.90 8.28 6.70
CA LYS A 99 -5.04 7.30 7.35
C LYS A 99 -4.80 7.70 8.80
N ARG A 100 -4.91 6.73 9.70
CA ARG A 100 -4.57 6.84 11.12
C ARG A 100 -3.67 5.69 11.52
N ARG A 101 -2.72 5.94 12.42
CA ARG A 101 -1.79 4.91 12.90
C ARG A 101 -1.28 5.23 14.29
N THR A 102 -0.83 4.19 14.98
CA THR A 102 -0.11 4.30 16.24
C THR A 102 1.20 3.51 16.13
N LYS A 103 2.23 3.96 16.85
CA LYS A 103 3.43 3.13 17.05
C LYS A 103 3.14 2.06 18.08
N LEU A 104 3.76 0.90 17.91
CA LEU A 104 3.77 -0.24 18.82
C LEU A 104 5.15 -0.90 18.72
N LYS A 105 5.59 -1.62 19.75
CA LYS A 105 6.66 -2.61 19.58
C LYS A 105 6.13 -3.80 18.78
N LEU A 106 6.99 -4.52 18.05
CA LEU A 106 6.55 -5.63 17.20
C LEU A 106 5.77 -6.69 18.00
N LYS A 107 6.28 -7.09 19.17
CA LYS A 107 5.58 -8.02 20.09
C LYS A 107 4.20 -7.51 20.51
N GLU A 108 4.10 -6.22 20.84
CA GLU A 108 2.82 -5.59 21.24
C GLU A 108 1.82 -5.58 20.09
N ALA A 109 2.29 -5.29 18.88
CA ALA A 109 1.44 -5.28 17.69
C ALA A 109 0.90 -6.67 17.36
N TYR A 110 1.71 -7.71 17.48
CA TYR A 110 1.26 -9.10 17.30
C TYR A 110 0.29 -9.53 18.38
N ALA A 111 0.59 -9.27 19.66
CA ALA A 111 -0.31 -9.60 20.75
C ALA A 111 -1.67 -8.90 20.60
N PHE A 112 -1.67 -7.61 20.26
CA PHE A 112 -2.90 -6.84 20.04
C PHE A 112 -3.68 -7.40 18.84
N ALA A 113 -3.02 -7.65 17.71
CA ALA A 113 -3.70 -8.14 16.52
C ALA A 113 -4.25 -9.57 16.67
N ALA A 114 -3.58 -10.42 17.46
CA ALA A 114 -4.03 -11.78 17.72
C ALA A 114 -5.20 -11.86 18.71
N THR A 115 -5.23 -10.97 19.70
CA THR A 115 -6.25 -11.01 20.78
C THR A 115 -7.41 -10.05 20.54
N GLY A 116 -7.20 -9.00 19.74
CA GLY A 116 -8.11 -7.86 19.65
C GLY A 116 -8.18 -7.01 20.92
N ILE A 117 -7.40 -7.35 21.96
CA ILE A 117 -7.40 -6.66 23.25
C ILE A 117 -6.37 -5.53 23.20
N LYS A 118 -6.82 -4.30 23.41
CA LYS A 118 -5.96 -3.12 23.38
C LYS A 118 -4.88 -3.20 24.47
N PRO A 119 -3.61 -2.90 24.15
CA PRO A 119 -2.54 -2.84 25.14
C PRO A 119 -2.70 -1.64 26.09
N GLU A 120 -1.97 -1.66 27.20
CA GLU A 120 -1.82 -0.48 28.05
C GLU A 120 -1.20 0.67 27.25
N VAL A 121 -1.75 1.87 27.40
CA VAL A 121 -1.33 3.05 26.64
C VAL A 121 0.03 3.52 27.12
N LYS A 122 1.03 3.48 26.23
CA LYS A 122 2.39 3.99 26.48
C LYS A 122 2.61 5.35 25.79
N PRO A 123 3.63 6.14 26.20
CA PRO A 123 3.85 7.50 25.68
C PRO A 123 4.03 7.63 24.16
N TYR A 124 4.52 6.58 23.50
CA TYR A 124 4.70 6.55 22.04
C TYR A 124 3.43 6.12 21.27
N MET A 125 2.36 5.77 21.97
CA MET A 125 1.11 5.30 21.38
C MET A 125 0.08 6.42 21.26
N ASN A 126 -0.77 6.33 20.25
CA ASN A 126 -1.93 7.20 20.11
C ASN A 126 -3.18 6.51 20.67
N PRO A 127 -3.73 6.96 21.83
CA PRO A 127 -4.84 6.28 22.50
C PRO A 127 -6.14 6.29 21.70
N GLN A 128 -6.37 7.33 20.88
CA GLN A 128 -7.57 7.40 20.04
C GLN A 128 -7.51 6.37 18.92
N VAL A 129 -6.34 6.21 18.28
CA VAL A 129 -6.16 5.22 17.23
C VAL A 129 -6.24 3.81 17.80
N LEU A 130 -5.71 3.56 19.00
CA LEU A 130 -5.84 2.27 19.68
C LEU A 130 -7.31 1.87 19.90
N LYS A 131 -8.16 2.80 20.36
CA LYS A 131 -9.61 2.56 20.52
C LYS A 131 -10.29 2.23 19.19
N GLU A 132 -9.92 2.92 18.11
CA GLU A 132 -10.45 2.62 16.78
C GLU A 132 -10.01 1.24 16.28
N LEU A 133 -8.75 0.88 16.50
CA LEU A 133 -8.21 -0.44 16.12
C LEU A 133 -8.90 -1.56 16.89
N GLU A 134 -9.11 -1.41 18.19
CA GLU A 134 -9.85 -2.36 19.05
C GLU A 134 -11.28 -2.59 18.49
N TYR A 135 -11.96 -1.52 18.09
CA TYR A 135 -13.27 -1.61 17.46
C TYR A 135 -13.24 -2.35 16.11
N VAL A 136 -12.24 -2.08 15.26
CA VAL A 136 -12.07 -2.74 13.96
C VAL A 136 -11.82 -4.24 14.12
N PHE A 137 -10.94 -4.65 15.04
CA PHE A 137 -10.69 -6.06 15.33
C PHE A 137 -11.95 -6.78 15.83
N LYS A 138 -12.72 -6.14 16.71
CA LYS A 138 -13.96 -6.69 17.27
C LYS A 138 -15.04 -6.93 16.21
N ILE A 139 -15.16 -6.06 15.21
CA ILE A 139 -16.23 -6.16 14.19
C ILE A 139 -15.94 -7.24 13.15
N TYR A 140 -14.71 -7.32 12.68
CA TYR A 140 -14.40 -8.13 11.51
C TYR A 140 -13.78 -9.50 11.83
N GLY A 141 -13.24 -9.70 13.03
CA GLY A 141 -12.51 -10.94 13.33
C GLY A 141 -11.29 -11.10 12.41
N LEU A 142 -10.44 -10.06 12.38
CA LEU A 142 -9.33 -9.98 11.43
C LEU A 142 -8.16 -10.90 11.80
N GLU A 143 -7.59 -11.54 10.79
CA GLU A 143 -6.37 -12.34 10.88
C GLU A 143 -5.33 -11.83 9.87
N PRO A 144 -4.02 -12.07 10.08
CA PRO A 144 -3.02 -11.75 9.07
C PRO A 144 -3.25 -12.62 7.82
N ARG A 145 -3.37 -12.00 6.64
CA ARG A 145 -3.71 -12.69 5.38
C ARG A 145 -2.67 -12.57 4.29
N LEU A 146 -1.91 -11.48 4.29
CA LEU A 146 -0.93 -11.21 3.25
C LEU A 146 0.25 -10.44 3.80
N TYR A 147 1.45 -10.97 3.56
CA TYR A 147 2.69 -10.23 3.68
C TYR A 147 2.98 -9.54 2.36
N LEU A 148 3.37 -8.27 2.43
CA LEU A 148 3.65 -7.43 1.28
C LEU A 148 4.82 -6.50 1.55
N ALA A 149 5.93 -6.73 0.85
CA ALA A 149 7.12 -5.89 0.85
C ALA A 149 7.33 -5.20 -0.51
N TYR A 150 8.07 -4.10 -0.50
CA TYR A 150 8.53 -3.40 -1.69
C TYR A 150 9.63 -2.42 -1.31
N ASP A 151 10.45 -2.07 -2.29
CA ASP A 151 11.52 -1.09 -2.13
C ASP A 151 11.03 0.25 -2.64
N ARG A 152 11.23 1.30 -1.83
CA ARG A 152 10.67 2.64 -2.08
C ARG A 152 11.75 3.69 -2.26
N LYS A 153 11.55 4.53 -3.28
CA LYS A 153 12.12 5.87 -3.38
C LYS A 153 11.03 6.92 -3.25
N ALA A 154 11.24 7.94 -2.44
CA ALA A 154 10.25 8.96 -2.15
C ALA A 154 10.83 10.36 -2.32
N PHE A 155 9.98 11.27 -2.78
CA PHE A 155 10.28 12.66 -3.02
C PHE A 155 9.21 13.54 -2.36
N PHE A 156 9.63 14.65 -1.78
CA PHE A 156 8.76 15.70 -1.26
C PHE A 156 8.98 16.99 -2.05
N SER A 157 7.92 17.74 -2.33
CA SER A 157 8.08 19.03 -3.00
C SER A 157 8.84 20.01 -2.12
N LYS A 158 9.69 20.82 -2.74
CA LYS A 158 10.43 21.91 -2.09
C LYS A 158 9.50 23.01 -1.57
N GLU A 159 8.37 23.21 -2.24
CA GLU A 159 7.41 24.29 -1.97
C GLU A 159 6.19 23.82 -1.16
N ASP A 160 5.70 22.60 -1.40
CA ASP A 160 4.49 22.06 -0.79
C ASP A 160 4.77 20.73 -0.07
N LYS A 161 4.86 20.77 1.25
CA LYS A 161 5.16 19.58 2.07
C LYS A 161 4.08 18.49 1.99
N ASP A 162 2.88 18.79 1.50
CA ASP A 162 1.80 17.83 1.31
C ASP A 162 1.82 17.16 -0.06
N LEU A 163 2.58 17.69 -1.01
CA LEU A 163 2.88 17.02 -2.28
C LEU A 163 4.05 16.04 -2.11
N ARG A 164 3.72 14.75 -2.25
CA ARG A 164 4.68 13.65 -2.17
C ARG A 164 4.54 12.72 -3.37
N ILE A 165 5.67 12.35 -3.96
CA ILE A 165 5.75 11.33 -5.01
C ILE A 165 6.54 10.14 -4.47
N THR A 166 6.08 8.93 -4.76
CA THR A 166 6.78 7.70 -4.38
C THR A 166 6.84 6.74 -5.55
N PHE A 167 7.96 6.07 -5.71
CA PHE A 167 8.15 4.95 -6.63
C PHE A 167 8.39 3.70 -5.81
N ASP A 168 7.57 2.68 -6.06
CA ASP A 168 7.69 1.37 -5.43
C ASP A 168 8.09 0.35 -6.50
N THR A 169 9.15 -0.40 -6.24
CA THR A 169 9.67 -1.48 -7.09
C THR A 169 9.83 -2.76 -6.30
N ASN A 170 10.14 -3.86 -6.99
CA ASN A 170 10.41 -5.17 -6.40
C ASN A 170 9.27 -5.55 -5.43
N ILE A 171 8.01 -5.46 -5.87
CA ILE A 171 6.87 -5.68 -4.98
C ILE A 171 6.74 -7.18 -4.73
N ARG A 172 7.04 -7.61 -3.50
CA ARG A 172 7.12 -9.01 -3.07
C ARG A 172 5.93 -9.36 -2.20
N THR A 173 5.34 -10.52 -2.42
CA THR A 173 4.15 -10.97 -1.69
C THR A 173 4.26 -12.44 -1.28
N ARG A 174 3.71 -12.77 -0.11
CA ARG A 174 3.54 -14.16 0.34
C ARG A 174 2.34 -14.30 1.28
N ARG A 175 1.69 -15.46 1.22
CA ARG A 175 0.54 -15.84 2.08
C ARG A 175 0.90 -16.85 3.17
N TYR A 176 2.17 -17.21 3.25
CA TYR A 176 2.78 -18.06 4.26
C TYR A 176 3.89 -17.28 4.95
N ASP A 177 4.30 -17.74 6.14
CA ASP A 177 5.33 -17.10 6.96
C ASP A 177 5.20 -15.56 7.04
N LEU A 178 4.06 -15.12 7.58
CA LEU A 178 3.66 -13.71 7.50
C LEU A 178 4.41 -12.79 8.46
N LYS A 179 5.29 -13.34 9.30
CA LYS A 179 6.06 -12.60 10.30
C LYS A 179 6.98 -11.58 9.62
N LEU A 180 6.96 -10.33 10.10
CA LEU A 180 7.79 -9.24 9.59
C LEU A 180 9.28 -9.52 9.77
N GLU A 181 9.66 -10.15 10.88
CA GLU A 181 11.03 -10.48 11.26
C GLU A 181 11.62 -11.66 10.47
N ALA A 182 10.79 -12.43 9.76
CA ALA A 182 11.24 -13.57 8.96
C ALA A 182 11.96 -13.16 7.65
N GLY A 183 12.05 -11.85 7.37
CA GLY A 183 12.64 -11.31 6.16
C GLY A 183 11.61 -10.87 5.13
N ASP A 184 12.08 -10.35 4.00
CA ASP A 184 11.27 -9.63 3.01
C ASP A 184 11.14 -10.33 1.65
N TYR A 185 11.46 -11.63 1.62
CA TYR A 185 11.33 -12.50 0.46
C TYR A 185 9.85 -12.76 0.07
N GLY A 186 9.64 -13.32 -1.11
CA GLY A 186 8.32 -13.71 -1.60
C GLY A 186 8.29 -13.76 -3.12
N GLU A 187 7.09 -13.87 -3.68
CA GLU A 187 6.90 -13.82 -5.13
C GLU A 187 6.74 -12.39 -5.61
N ASN A 188 7.32 -12.08 -6.78
CA ASN A 188 7.12 -10.80 -7.42
C ASN A 188 5.66 -10.64 -7.89
N LEU A 189 5.06 -9.52 -7.54
CA LEU A 189 3.69 -9.16 -7.90
C LEU A 189 3.61 -8.55 -9.30
N LEU A 190 4.64 -7.78 -9.68
CA LEU A 190 4.74 -7.12 -10.98
C LEU A 190 5.83 -7.79 -11.82
N GLU A 191 5.76 -7.58 -13.14
CA GLU A 191 6.79 -8.00 -14.07
C GLU A 191 8.13 -7.29 -13.79
N ALA A 192 9.23 -7.91 -14.21
CA ALA A 192 10.53 -7.25 -14.26
C ALA A 192 10.37 -5.96 -15.10
N ASP A 193 10.87 -4.84 -14.59
CA ASP A 193 10.77 -3.48 -15.16
C ASP A 193 9.47 -2.69 -14.90
N GLN A 194 8.48 -3.25 -14.22
CA GLN A 194 7.29 -2.48 -13.83
C GLN A 194 7.42 -1.85 -12.44
N TRP A 195 7.15 -0.55 -12.39
CA TRP A 195 7.24 0.28 -11.20
C TRP A 195 5.88 0.91 -10.89
N LEU A 196 5.54 1.00 -9.61
CA LEU A 196 4.34 1.68 -9.16
C LEU A 196 4.70 3.08 -8.67
N MET A 197 4.30 4.09 -9.42
CA MET A 197 4.38 5.48 -9.01
C MET A 197 3.08 5.89 -8.31
N GLU A 198 3.19 6.59 -7.18
CA GLU A 198 2.06 7.19 -6.47
C GLU A 198 2.32 8.68 -6.23
N ILE A 199 1.38 9.52 -6.66
CA ILE A 199 1.38 10.97 -6.40
C ILE A 199 0.31 11.25 -5.33
N LYS A 200 0.72 11.94 -4.28
CA LYS A 200 -0.07 12.20 -3.08
C LYS A 200 -0.10 13.71 -2.86
N ALA A 201 -1.30 14.29 -2.77
CA ALA A 201 -1.50 15.72 -2.52
C ALA A 201 -2.77 15.93 -1.70
N GLU A 202 -2.81 16.95 -0.84
CA GLU A 202 -4.03 17.29 -0.10
C GLU A 202 -5.11 17.90 -1.01
N LYS A 203 -4.68 18.73 -1.96
CA LYS A 203 -5.54 19.44 -2.92
C LYS A 203 -5.26 18.99 -4.36
N SER A 204 -4.83 19.92 -5.21
CA SER A 204 -4.49 19.71 -6.61
C SER A 204 -2.99 19.40 -6.78
N ILE A 205 -2.64 18.85 -7.95
CA ILE A 205 -1.25 18.73 -8.37
C ILE A 205 -0.80 20.00 -9.11
N PRO A 206 0.47 20.43 -8.99
CA PRO A 206 0.98 21.58 -9.71
C PRO A 206 0.99 21.41 -11.23
N VAL A 207 0.99 22.54 -11.96
CA VAL A 207 1.04 22.56 -13.43
C VAL A 207 2.33 21.94 -13.96
N TRP A 208 3.47 22.24 -13.33
CA TRP A 208 4.77 21.66 -13.73
C TRP A 208 4.74 20.13 -13.67
N LEU A 209 4.12 19.55 -12.64
CA LEU A 209 4.01 18.10 -12.49
C LEU A 209 3.08 17.51 -13.56
N SER A 210 1.97 18.19 -13.84
CA SER A 210 1.05 17.78 -14.90
C SER A 210 1.73 17.78 -16.27
N LYS A 211 2.60 18.77 -16.55
CA LYS A 211 3.40 18.84 -17.78
C LYS A 211 4.39 17.68 -17.87
N ILE A 212 5.17 17.42 -16.82
CA ILE A 212 6.11 16.29 -16.76
C ILE A 212 5.40 14.95 -17.03
N LEU A 213 4.24 14.72 -16.40
CA LEU A 213 3.48 13.48 -16.61
C LEU A 213 2.99 13.34 -18.06
N SER A 214 2.51 14.44 -18.65
CA SER A 214 2.02 14.45 -20.04
C SER A 214 3.14 14.18 -21.04
N GLU A 215 4.28 14.86 -20.91
CA GLU A 215 5.45 14.70 -21.79
C GLU A 215 6.01 13.26 -21.76
N ASN A 216 5.95 12.61 -20.60
CA ASN A 216 6.39 11.22 -20.44
C ASN A 216 5.27 10.19 -20.70
N LYS A 217 4.09 10.61 -21.16
CA LYS A 217 2.92 9.75 -21.43
C LYS A 217 2.52 8.88 -20.23
N VAL A 218 2.55 9.46 -19.03
CA VAL A 218 2.25 8.78 -17.76
C VAL A 218 0.78 8.99 -17.40
N TYR A 219 -0.04 7.96 -17.61
CA TYR A 219 -1.48 8.03 -17.41
C TYR A 219 -1.94 7.33 -16.13
N LYS A 220 -2.93 7.93 -15.47
CA LYS A 220 -3.47 7.45 -14.21
C LYS A 220 -4.10 6.07 -14.38
N THR A 221 -3.82 5.17 -13.43
CA THR A 221 -4.42 3.84 -13.34
C THR A 221 -5.00 3.58 -11.94
N SER A 222 -5.88 2.58 -11.84
CA SER A 222 -6.35 2.06 -10.55
C SER A 222 -5.54 0.83 -10.15
N PHE A 223 -4.56 1.01 -9.27
CA PHE A 223 -3.76 -0.09 -8.73
C PHE A 223 -3.89 -0.22 -7.20
N SER A 224 -4.00 -1.44 -6.70
CA SER A 224 -3.96 -1.78 -5.28
C SER A 224 -3.09 -3.02 -5.14
N LYS A 225 -1.95 -2.92 -4.46
CA LYS A 225 -0.99 -4.03 -4.34
C LYS A 225 -1.67 -5.32 -3.81
N TYR A 226 -2.40 -5.23 -2.70
CA TYR A 226 -3.22 -6.35 -2.18
C TYR A 226 -4.33 -6.79 -3.16
N GLY A 227 -4.88 -5.88 -3.95
CA GLY A 227 -5.95 -6.25 -4.90
C GLY A 227 -5.41 -7.06 -6.07
N ALA A 228 -4.28 -6.62 -6.62
CA ALA A 228 -3.58 -7.32 -7.68
C ALA A 228 -3.09 -8.69 -7.21
N GLU A 229 -2.55 -8.78 -5.99
CA GLU A 229 -2.11 -10.05 -5.40
C GLU A 229 -3.29 -11.02 -5.24
N TYR A 230 -4.42 -10.58 -4.69
CA TYR A 230 -5.60 -11.42 -4.51
C TYR A 230 -6.14 -11.92 -5.87
N GLN A 231 -6.14 -11.07 -6.90
CA GLN A 231 -6.52 -11.47 -8.25
C GLN A 231 -5.57 -12.51 -8.84
N LYS A 232 -4.24 -12.35 -8.65
CA LYS A 232 -3.23 -13.32 -9.09
C LYS A 232 -3.42 -14.67 -8.38
N MET A 233 -3.67 -14.67 -7.07
CA MET A 233 -3.97 -15.88 -6.29
C MET A 233 -5.20 -16.62 -6.86
N LEU A 234 -6.30 -15.90 -7.10
CA LEU A 234 -7.51 -16.52 -7.66
C LEU A 234 -7.28 -17.14 -9.05
N PHE A 235 -6.50 -16.47 -9.89
CA PHE A 235 -6.16 -16.97 -11.22
C PHE A 235 -5.32 -18.26 -11.15
N ASN A 236 -4.30 -18.29 -10.28
CA ASN A 236 -3.45 -19.47 -10.10
C ASN A 236 -4.23 -20.68 -9.55
N HIS A 237 -5.15 -20.45 -8.59
CA HIS A 237 -6.02 -21.51 -8.06
C HIS A 237 -6.95 -22.10 -9.12
N GLN A 238 -7.37 -21.32 -10.13
CA GLN A 238 -8.20 -21.81 -11.23
C GLN A 238 -7.41 -22.71 -12.19
N GLN A 239 -6.18 -22.31 -12.53
CA GLN A 239 -5.33 -23.11 -13.41
C GLN A 239 -4.96 -24.47 -12.80
N GLY A 240 -4.76 -24.53 -11.47
CA GLY A 240 -4.50 -25.78 -10.77
C GLY A 240 -5.70 -26.73 -10.62
N LYS A 241 -6.93 -26.27 -10.90
CA LYS A 241 -8.17 -27.07 -10.71
C LYS A 241 -8.87 -27.52 -11.99
N GLY A 242 -8.38 -27.13 -13.17
CA GLY A 242 -8.94 -27.59 -14.45
C GLY A 242 -10.39 -27.16 -14.75
N GLU A 243 -11.03 -26.35 -13.91
CA GLU A 243 -12.42 -25.93 -14.09
C GLU A 243 -12.53 -24.64 -14.93
N ILE A 244 -13.11 -24.78 -16.12
CA ILE A 244 -13.48 -23.67 -17.00
C ILE A 244 -14.73 -22.96 -16.45
N LYS A 245 -14.52 -21.70 -16.02
CA LYS A 245 -15.46 -20.56 -15.86
C LYS A 245 -16.97 -20.83 -15.76
N LEU A 246 -17.58 -20.40 -14.64
CA LEU A 246 -18.97 -19.92 -14.64
C LEU A 246 -19.33 -18.78 -13.66
N CYS A 247 -18.53 -18.41 -12.64
CA CYS A 247 -18.98 -17.45 -11.61
C CYS A 247 -18.12 -16.18 -11.38
N LEU A 248 -17.30 -15.73 -12.34
CA LEU A 248 -16.53 -14.48 -12.19
C LEU A 248 -16.78 -13.43 -13.29
N ASN A 249 -17.76 -13.64 -14.18
CA ASN A 249 -18.07 -12.65 -15.21
C ASN A 249 -18.53 -11.29 -14.65
N GLN A 250 -18.90 -11.18 -13.37
CA GLN A 250 -19.17 -9.86 -12.75
C GLN A 250 -17.89 -9.12 -12.31
N TYR A 251 -16.76 -9.81 -12.12
CA TYR A 251 -15.51 -9.21 -11.63
C TYR A 251 -14.41 -9.12 -12.70
N LEU A 252 -14.48 -9.94 -13.74
CA LEU A 252 -13.53 -9.92 -14.87
C LEU A 252 -13.92 -8.95 -16.00
N THR A 253 -15.20 -8.59 -16.13
CA THR A 253 -15.69 -7.69 -17.20
C THR A 253 -15.16 -6.26 -17.10
N GLN A 254 -14.69 -5.81 -15.93
CA GLN A 254 -14.05 -4.49 -15.80
C GLN A 254 -12.60 -4.43 -16.32
N LEU A 255 -11.99 -5.57 -16.70
CA LEU A 255 -10.62 -5.62 -17.22
C LEU A 255 -10.54 -5.76 -18.75
N GLN A 256 -11.67 -5.91 -19.45
CA GLN A 256 -11.67 -6.00 -20.92
C GLN A 256 -11.63 -4.64 -21.65
N PHE A 257 -11.56 -3.52 -20.91
CA PHE A 257 -11.22 -2.22 -21.49
C PHE A 257 -9.78 -1.81 -21.13
N ILE A 258 -8.81 -2.62 -21.58
CA ILE A 258 -7.51 -2.07 -21.98
C ILE A 258 -7.70 -1.77 -23.46
N PRO A 259 -7.76 -0.50 -23.89
CA PRO A 259 -7.74 -0.18 -25.29
C PRO A 259 -6.41 -0.68 -25.85
N ARG A 260 -6.44 -1.79 -26.62
CA ARG A 260 -5.40 -2.05 -27.60
C ARG A 260 -5.66 -1.07 -28.74
N TYR A 261 -5.00 0.08 -28.72
CA TYR A 261 -4.93 0.91 -29.93
C TYR A 261 -3.48 1.27 -30.24
N LEU A 262 -3.22 1.10 -31.54
CA LEU A 262 -2.12 1.54 -32.35
C LEU A 262 -1.77 3.01 -32.12
#